data_AF-A0A2N5KQJ7-F1
#
_entry.id   AF-A0A2N5KQJ7-F1
#
_cell.length_a   1.000
_cell.length_b   1.000
_cell.length_c   1.000
_cell.angle_alpha   90.00
_cell.angle_beta   90.00
_cell.angle_gamma   90.00
#
_symmetry.space_group_name_H-M   'P 1'
#
loop_
_entity.id
_entity.type
_entity.pdbx_description
1 polymer ?
#
loop_
_entity_poly.entity_id
_entity_poly.type
_entity_poly.pdbx_seq_one_letter_code
_entity_poly.pdbx_strand_id
1 'polypeptide(L)'
;MPFTVGLDLGQSADYSALSVVQTTAGPEKALQLRHLERYPLRTPYPDIAEKVAALMRDPRLSPDEYDPSRRRHFQKAPELVVDNTGVGVAVTDLLDKLGLNFVPVTITGGDAAHRSGRAWRIPKRDLVAALEVPFHTGSLKVAEGLDLWPALKGELLTFRRKINLKTAHDSYEHWREADHDDLVLATALACWQATRRRGQNKLRIIR
;
A
#
# COMPACT_ATOMS: atom_id res chain seq x y z
N MET A 1 -15.04 2.43 9.49
CA MET A 1 -14.15 1.34 9.01
C MET A 1 -12.84 1.95 8.55
N PRO A 2 -11.65 1.38 8.85
CA PRO A 2 -10.39 2.04 8.53
C PRO A 2 -10.04 1.92 7.04
N PHE A 3 -9.48 3.00 6.51
CA PHE A 3 -8.85 3.08 5.21
C PHE A 3 -7.33 3.13 5.37
N THR A 4 -6.63 2.44 4.48
CA THR A 4 -5.17 2.47 4.36
C THR A 4 -4.82 2.91 2.96
N VAL A 5 -3.95 3.91 2.86
CA VAL A 5 -3.41 4.46 1.61
C VAL A 5 -1.96 4.00 1.48
N GLY A 6 -1.61 3.40 0.36
CA GLY A 6 -0.24 3.02 0.03
C GLY A 6 0.27 3.90 -1.10
N LEU A 7 1.45 4.49 -0.92
CA LEU A 7 2.11 5.37 -1.88
C LEU A 7 3.48 4.78 -2.25
N ASP A 8 3.66 4.45 -3.52
CA ASP A 8 4.93 4.05 -4.11
C ASP A 8 5.48 5.18 -4.97
N LEU A 9 6.77 5.50 -4.81
CA LEU A 9 7.38 6.68 -5.41
C LEU A 9 8.42 6.27 -6.45
N GLY A 10 8.06 6.47 -7.72
CA GLY A 10 8.94 6.25 -8.85
C GLY A 10 10.03 7.32 -8.98
N GLN A 11 11.19 6.92 -9.47
CA GLN A 11 12.24 7.83 -9.91
C GLN A 11 11.89 8.48 -11.27
N SER A 12 12.75 9.32 -11.83
CA SER A 12 12.45 10.12 -13.04
C SER A 12 11.96 9.34 -14.28
N ALA A 13 12.26 8.04 -14.37
CA ALA A 13 11.83 7.16 -15.46
C ALA A 13 10.71 6.18 -15.07
N ASP A 14 10.31 6.17 -13.80
CA ASP A 14 9.32 5.26 -13.24
C ASP A 14 8.07 6.03 -12.82
N TYR A 15 6.93 5.36 -12.89
CA TYR A 15 5.69 5.94 -12.38
C TYR A 15 5.67 5.96 -10.85
N SER A 16 5.02 6.98 -10.29
CA SER A 16 4.56 6.92 -8.89
C SER A 16 3.12 6.44 -8.87
N ALA A 17 2.75 5.65 -7.87
CA ALA A 17 1.41 5.08 -7.74
C ALA A 17 0.86 5.24 -6.33
N LEU A 18 -0.47 5.32 -6.26
CA LEU A 18 -1.22 5.35 -5.03
C LEU A 18 -2.35 4.33 -5.07
N SER A 19 -2.60 3.68 -3.94
CA SER A 19 -3.75 2.80 -3.75
C SER A 19 -4.49 3.14 -2.46
N VAL A 20 -5.80 2.88 -2.44
CA VAL A 20 -6.62 2.98 -1.22
C VAL A 20 -7.32 1.65 -0.97
N VAL A 21 -7.07 1.08 0.20
CA VAL A 21 -7.66 -0.18 0.66
C VAL A 21 -8.52 0.08 1.89
N GLN A 22 -9.78 -0.33 1.84
CA GLN A 22 -10.68 -0.33 2.98
C GLN A 22 -10.70 -1.69 3.65
N THR A 23 -10.68 -1.74 5.00
CA THR A 23 -10.97 -2.97 5.73
C THR A 23 -12.43 -2.99 6.16
N THR A 24 -13.18 -4.02 5.74
CA THR A 24 -14.59 -4.18 6.13
C THR A 24 -14.73 -4.51 7.62
N ALA A 25 -15.88 -4.13 8.18
CA ALA A 25 -16.34 -4.65 9.45
C ALA A 25 -16.85 -6.09 9.28
N GLY A 26 -16.80 -6.89 10.35
CA GLY A 26 -17.33 -8.25 10.36
C GLY A 26 -16.34 -9.31 10.89
N PRO A 27 -16.81 -10.55 11.10
CA PRO A 27 -15.99 -11.67 11.57
C PRO A 27 -14.90 -12.04 10.57
N GLU A 28 -15.23 -12.01 9.27
CA GLU A 28 -14.27 -12.11 8.18
C GLU A 28 -13.91 -10.71 7.68
N LYS A 29 -12.95 -10.07 8.34
CA LYS A 29 -12.41 -8.80 7.84
C LYS A 29 -11.93 -9.03 6.41
N ALA A 30 -12.54 -8.38 5.42
CA ALA A 30 -12.14 -8.41 4.02
C ALA A 30 -11.49 -7.07 3.64
N LEU A 31 -10.54 -7.12 2.71
CA LEU A 31 -9.94 -5.93 2.11
C LEU A 31 -10.74 -5.57 0.87
N GLN A 32 -10.94 -4.29 0.64
CA GLN A 32 -11.52 -3.78 -0.59
C GLN A 32 -10.56 -2.76 -1.20
N LEU A 33 -10.07 -3.00 -2.40
CA LEU A 33 -9.35 -2.01 -3.18
C LEU A 33 -10.37 -1.01 -3.73
N ARG A 34 -10.31 0.23 -3.24
CA ARG A 34 -11.31 1.29 -3.49
C ARG A 34 -10.85 2.34 -4.49
N HIS A 35 -9.54 2.48 -4.66
CA HIS A 35 -8.97 3.49 -5.53
C HIS A 35 -7.55 3.09 -5.97
N LEU A 36 -7.21 3.45 -7.19
CA LEU A 36 -5.88 3.35 -7.78
C LEU A 36 -5.63 4.66 -8.53
N GLU A 37 -4.42 5.19 -8.38
CA GLU A 37 -3.93 6.34 -9.13
C GLU A 37 -2.49 6.08 -9.57
N ARG A 38 -2.17 6.48 -10.80
CA ARG A 38 -0.83 6.49 -11.36
C ARG A 38 -0.52 7.91 -11.80
N TYR A 39 0.47 8.53 -11.19
CA TYR A 39 0.88 9.89 -11.53
C TYR A 39 1.66 9.88 -12.84
N PRO A 40 1.42 10.80 -13.79
CA PRO A 40 2.21 10.89 -15.02
C PRO A 40 3.72 10.97 -14.75
N LEU A 41 4.55 10.43 -15.65
CA LEU A 41 5.99 10.56 -15.54
C LEU A 41 6.40 12.02 -15.39
N ARG A 42 7.43 12.27 -14.57
CA ARG A 42 7.97 13.60 -14.28
C ARG A 42 6.97 14.56 -13.59
N THR A 43 5.87 14.04 -13.01
CA THR A 43 5.07 14.84 -12.07
C THR A 43 5.97 15.28 -10.92
N PRO A 44 6.05 16.58 -10.59
CA PRO A 44 6.85 17.06 -9.48
C PRO A 44 6.42 16.43 -8.14
N TYR A 45 7.39 16.04 -7.30
CA TYR A 45 7.08 15.47 -5.99
C TYR A 45 6.26 16.38 -5.07
N PRO A 46 6.43 17.73 -5.07
CA PRO A 46 5.52 18.62 -4.34
C PRO A 46 4.06 18.45 -4.76
N ASP A 47 3.77 18.38 -6.06
CA ASP A 47 2.41 18.21 -6.58
C ASP A 47 1.82 16.85 -6.15
N ILE A 48 2.63 15.79 -6.15
CA ILE A 48 2.23 14.48 -5.62
C ILE A 48 1.91 14.59 -4.13
N ALA A 49 2.78 15.24 -3.34
CA ALA A 49 2.57 15.40 -1.89
C ALA A 49 1.30 16.20 -1.58
N GLU A 50 0.99 17.24 -2.35
CA GLU A 50 -0.25 18.02 -2.22
C GLU A 50 -1.50 17.20 -2.55
N LYS A 51 -1.48 16.42 -3.64
CA LYS A 51 -2.58 15.52 -4.01
C LYS A 51 -2.82 14.45 -2.96
N VAL A 52 -1.74 13.85 -2.43
CA VAL A 52 -1.82 12.89 -1.32
C VAL A 52 -2.40 13.56 -0.08
N ALA A 53 -1.98 14.78 0.26
CA ALA A 53 -2.52 15.53 1.39
C ALA A 53 -4.01 15.83 1.23
N ALA A 54 -4.46 16.20 0.03
CA ALA A 54 -5.86 16.42 -0.26
C ALA A 54 -6.68 15.13 -0.08
N LEU A 55 -6.19 14.00 -0.60
CA LEU A 55 -6.83 12.69 -0.44
C LEU A 55 -6.91 12.27 1.02
N MET A 56 -5.83 12.42 1.78
CA MET A 56 -5.78 12.06 3.20
C MET A 56 -6.71 12.91 4.07
N ARG A 57 -7.11 14.09 3.58
CA ARG A 57 -8.07 14.99 4.24
C ARG A 57 -9.50 14.83 3.72
N ASP A 58 -9.73 13.93 2.76
CA ASP A 58 -11.07 13.68 2.21
C ASP A 58 -11.98 13.06 3.28
N PRO A 59 -13.12 13.69 3.62
CA PRO A 59 -14.08 13.16 4.59
C PRO A 59 -14.58 11.76 4.26
N ARG A 60 -14.62 11.37 2.97
CA ARG A 60 -15.02 10.03 2.52
C ARG A 60 -14.09 8.93 3.01
N LEU A 61 -12.83 9.26 3.30
CA LEU A 61 -11.84 8.34 3.89
C LEU A 61 -11.80 8.39 5.42
N SER A 62 -12.58 9.29 6.04
CA SER A 62 -12.64 9.47 7.50
C SER A 62 -14.06 9.28 8.02
N PRO A 63 -14.65 8.06 7.87
CA PRO A 63 -16.01 7.82 8.28
C PRO A 63 -16.17 8.02 9.79
N ASP A 64 -17.33 8.52 10.16
CA ASP A 64 -17.72 8.70 11.55
C ASP A 64 -17.90 7.33 12.23
N GLU A 65 -17.21 7.13 13.35
CA GLU A 65 -17.27 5.91 14.16
C GLU A 65 -17.72 6.26 15.59
N TYR A 66 -18.63 5.45 16.15
CA TYR A 66 -19.02 5.55 17.55
C TYR A 66 -18.07 4.74 18.43
N ASP A 67 -17.43 5.39 19.42
CA ASP A 67 -16.65 4.74 20.46
C ASP A 67 -17.54 4.46 21.68
N PRO A 68 -17.97 3.20 21.91
CA PRO A 68 -18.83 2.87 23.04
C PRO A 68 -18.14 3.04 24.40
N SER A 69 -16.81 2.95 24.45
CA SER A 69 -16.04 3.11 25.69
C SER A 69 -15.98 4.57 26.16
N ARG A 70 -16.04 5.50 25.20
CA ARG A 70 -15.97 6.95 25.45
C ARG A 70 -17.29 7.68 25.19
N ARG A 71 -18.33 6.95 24.78
CA ARG A 71 -19.69 7.44 24.44
C ARG A 71 -19.66 8.68 23.54
N ARG A 72 -18.84 8.63 22.49
CA ARG A 72 -18.73 9.74 21.53
C ARG A 72 -18.49 9.24 20.12
N HIS A 73 -18.83 10.09 19.17
CA HIS A 73 -18.44 9.95 17.79
C HIS A 73 -17.02 10.49 17.58
N PHE A 74 -16.27 9.86 16.68
CA PHE A 74 -14.98 10.34 16.23
C PHE A 74 -14.77 9.97 14.76
N GLN A 75 -14.07 10.83 14.03
CA GLN A 75 -13.66 10.53 12.67
C GLN A 75 -12.35 9.73 12.71
N LYS A 76 -12.36 8.57 12.06
CA LYS A 76 -11.16 7.74 11.98
C LYS A 76 -10.37 8.09 10.72
N ALA A 77 -9.30 8.85 10.89
CA ALA A 77 -8.43 9.23 9.79
C ALA A 77 -7.85 8.01 9.05
N PRO A 78 -7.65 8.10 7.73
CA PRO A 78 -6.93 7.09 6.97
C PRO A 78 -5.46 6.98 7.42
N GLU A 79 -4.87 5.82 7.21
CA GLU A 79 -3.43 5.60 7.44
C GLU A 79 -2.66 5.69 6.14
N LEU A 80 -1.62 6.51 6.08
CA LEU A 80 -0.71 6.59 4.93
C LEU A 80 0.52 5.72 5.17
N VAL A 81 0.88 4.91 4.18
CA VAL A 81 2.10 4.10 4.12
C VAL A 81 2.87 4.53 2.88
N VAL A 82 4.13 4.90 3.05
CA VAL A 82 4.93 5.52 1.99
C VAL A 82 6.17 4.68 1.76
N ASP A 83 6.43 4.32 0.50
CA ASP A 83 7.75 3.82 0.13
C ASP A 83 8.78 4.92 0.34
N ASN A 84 9.73 4.62 1.21
CA ASN A 84 10.85 5.47 1.57
C ASN A 84 12.16 4.96 0.94
N THR A 85 12.09 4.16 -0.12
CA THR A 85 13.27 3.79 -0.91
C THR A 85 13.60 4.83 -1.97
N GLY A 86 14.87 4.90 -2.37
CA GLY A 86 15.35 5.83 -3.39
C GLY A 86 14.99 7.28 -3.11
N VAL A 87 14.11 7.85 -3.95
CA VAL A 87 13.60 9.23 -3.89
C VAL A 87 12.63 9.48 -2.73
N GLY A 88 12.13 8.42 -2.08
CA GLY A 88 11.11 8.50 -1.04
C GLY A 88 11.46 9.42 0.11
N VAL A 89 12.74 9.55 0.46
CA VAL A 89 13.22 10.44 1.53
C VAL A 89 12.78 11.89 1.30
N ALA A 90 13.00 12.42 0.09
CA ALA A 90 12.65 13.80 -0.24
C ALA A 90 11.13 14.04 -0.18
N VAL A 91 10.34 13.04 -0.55
CA VAL A 91 8.88 13.15 -0.51
C VAL A 91 8.35 13.01 0.91
N THR A 92 8.95 12.15 1.74
CA THR A 92 8.57 12.05 3.16
C THR A 92 8.79 13.37 3.90
N ASP A 93 9.84 14.12 3.57
CA ASP A 93 10.06 15.47 4.12
C ASP A 93 8.95 16.46 3.69
N LEU A 94 8.47 16.37 2.44
CA LEU A 94 7.36 17.19 1.95
C LEU A 94 6.05 16.83 2.67
N LEU A 95 5.77 15.54 2.85
CA LEU A 95 4.58 15.06 3.57
C LEU A 95 4.61 15.48 5.04
N ASP A 96 5.77 15.42 5.70
CA ASP A 96 5.95 15.92 7.07
C ASP A 96 5.72 17.45 7.14
N LYS A 97 6.21 18.23 6.17
CA LYS A 97 5.93 19.69 6.08
C LYS A 97 4.45 20.00 5.90
N LEU A 98 3.71 19.13 5.22
CA LEU A 98 2.25 19.22 5.07
C LEU A 98 1.49 18.73 6.32
N GLY A 99 2.18 18.31 7.37
CA GLY A 99 1.60 17.87 8.63
C GLY A 99 0.91 16.50 8.56
N LEU A 100 1.30 15.66 7.61
CA LEU A 100 0.72 14.32 7.46
C LEU A 100 1.40 13.31 8.38
N ASN A 101 0.60 12.44 8.99
CA ASN A 101 1.08 11.27 9.70
C ASN A 101 1.17 10.09 8.74
N PHE A 102 2.34 9.47 8.62
CA PHE A 102 2.55 8.31 7.75
C PHE A 102 3.51 7.28 8.37
N VAL A 103 3.46 6.07 7.80
CA VAL A 103 4.37 4.95 8.10
C VAL A 103 5.38 4.86 6.95
N PRO A 104 6.63 5.31 7.15
CA PRO A 104 7.66 5.13 6.13
C PRO A 104 8.12 3.67 6.09
N VAL A 105 8.20 3.11 4.88
CA VAL A 105 8.62 1.74 4.61
C VAL A 105 9.81 1.76 3.67
N THR A 106 10.95 1.24 4.09
CA THR A 106 12.10 0.97 3.24
C THR A 106 12.04 -0.49 2.79
N ILE A 107 11.82 -0.72 1.50
CA ILE A 107 11.82 -2.04 0.89
C ILE A 107 13.25 -2.57 0.78
N THR A 108 13.48 -3.80 1.21
CA THR A 108 14.81 -4.44 1.19
C THR A 108 14.76 -5.79 0.47
N GLY A 109 15.94 -6.31 0.11
CA GLY A 109 16.12 -7.69 -0.34
C GLY A 109 16.45 -8.68 0.79
N GLY A 110 16.40 -8.24 2.05
CA GLY A 110 16.75 -9.07 3.21
C GLY A 110 15.65 -10.07 3.58
N ASP A 111 15.83 -10.76 4.72
CA ASP A 111 14.96 -11.88 5.07
C ASP A 111 13.82 -11.59 6.05
N ALA A 112 13.93 -10.52 6.83
CA ALA A 112 12.98 -10.22 7.89
C ALA A 112 12.58 -8.74 7.93
N ALA A 113 11.34 -8.49 8.34
CA ALA A 113 10.84 -7.15 8.60
C ALA A 113 11.35 -6.61 9.95
N HIS A 114 11.84 -5.37 9.95
CA HIS A 114 12.36 -4.69 11.14
C HIS A 114 11.69 -3.33 11.32
N ARG A 115 11.43 -2.94 12.58
CA ARG A 115 10.85 -1.63 12.92
C ARG A 115 11.84 -0.78 13.71
N SER A 116 11.98 0.48 13.33
CA SER A 116 12.71 1.50 14.08
C SER A 116 11.83 2.76 14.21
N GLY A 117 11.34 3.04 15.43
CA GLY A 117 10.36 4.10 15.65
C GLY A 117 9.07 3.90 14.84
N ARG A 118 8.74 4.89 13.99
CA ARG A 118 7.63 4.80 13.02
C ARG A 118 8.00 4.11 11.70
N ALA A 119 9.29 3.96 11.41
CA ALA A 119 9.79 3.42 10.15
C ALA A 119 9.92 1.90 10.16
N TRP A 120 9.73 1.30 8.99
CA TRP A 120 9.89 -0.12 8.76
C TRP A 120 10.91 -0.40 7.66
N ARG A 121 11.66 -1.50 7.81
CA ARG A 121 12.41 -2.14 6.74
C ARG A 121 11.73 -3.46 6.45
N ILE A 122 11.31 -3.70 5.21
CA ILE A 122 10.47 -4.85 4.87
C ILE A 122 11.01 -5.52 3.61
N PRO A 123 11.21 -6.85 3.61
CA PRO A 123 11.52 -7.59 2.39
C PRO A 123 10.46 -7.38 1.31
N LYS A 124 10.87 -7.17 0.06
CA LYS A 124 9.94 -7.01 -1.09
C LYS A 124 8.93 -8.18 -1.18
N ARG A 125 9.40 -9.41 -0.89
CA ARG A 125 8.58 -10.62 -0.88
C ARG A 125 7.44 -10.58 0.14
N ASP A 126 7.67 -9.97 1.30
CA ASP A 126 6.68 -9.90 2.38
C ASP A 126 5.56 -8.92 2.04
N LEU A 127 5.91 -7.78 1.42
CA LEU A 127 4.92 -6.82 0.92
C LEU A 127 4.03 -7.46 -0.14
N VAL A 128 4.64 -8.14 -1.12
CA VAL A 128 3.92 -8.76 -2.22
C VAL A 128 3.04 -9.90 -1.71
N ALA A 129 3.54 -10.74 -0.80
CA ALA A 129 2.75 -11.78 -0.15
C ALA A 129 1.52 -11.19 0.57
N ALA A 130 1.65 -10.01 1.19
CA ALA A 130 0.53 -9.34 1.85
C ALA A 130 -0.57 -8.87 0.89
N LEU A 131 -0.28 -8.71 -0.40
CA LEU A 131 -1.26 -8.49 -1.47
C LEU A 131 -1.77 -9.81 -2.07
N GLU A 132 -0.86 -10.72 -2.40
CA GLU A 132 -1.19 -11.95 -3.11
C GLU A 132 -2.03 -12.92 -2.30
N VAL A 133 -1.77 -13.05 -1.00
CA VAL A 133 -2.52 -13.98 -0.13
C VAL A 133 -3.99 -13.54 -0.05
N PRO A 134 -4.32 -12.27 0.27
CA PRO A 134 -5.71 -11.83 0.20
C PRO A 134 -6.35 -11.98 -1.18
N PHE A 135 -5.59 -11.75 -2.24
CA PHE A 135 -6.08 -11.92 -3.61
C PHE A 135 -6.46 -13.37 -3.92
N HIS A 136 -5.59 -14.34 -3.64
CA HIS A 136 -5.86 -15.76 -3.92
C HIS A 136 -6.96 -16.35 -3.02
N THR A 137 -7.03 -15.89 -1.78
CA THR A 137 -8.06 -16.35 -0.81
C THR A 137 -9.42 -15.70 -1.03
N GLY A 138 -9.56 -14.77 -1.98
CA GLY A 138 -10.79 -14.01 -2.20
C GLY A 138 -11.12 -13.00 -1.08
N SER A 139 -10.17 -12.77 -0.15
CA SER A 139 -10.32 -11.82 0.95
C SER A 139 -9.88 -10.40 0.59
N LEU A 140 -9.34 -10.18 -0.61
CA LEU A 140 -9.24 -8.88 -1.29
C LEU A 140 -10.26 -8.81 -2.43
N LYS A 141 -11.19 -7.87 -2.34
CA LYS A 141 -12.17 -7.55 -3.37
C LYS A 141 -11.76 -6.25 -4.07
N VAL A 142 -12.03 -6.13 -5.36
CA VAL A 142 -11.75 -4.93 -6.15
C VAL A 142 -13.07 -4.20 -6.40
N ALA A 143 -13.11 -2.89 -6.17
CA ALA A 143 -14.28 -2.09 -6.52
C ALA A 143 -14.51 -2.10 -8.04
N GLU A 144 -15.78 -2.13 -8.45
CA GLU A 144 -16.13 -2.04 -9.87
C GLU A 144 -15.73 -0.68 -10.44
N GLY A 145 -15.33 -0.65 -11.71
CA GLY A 145 -15.00 0.59 -12.43
C GLY A 145 -13.64 1.21 -12.11
N LEU A 146 -12.70 0.48 -11.49
CA LEU A 146 -11.32 0.96 -11.37
C LEU A 146 -10.59 0.86 -12.72
N ASP A 147 -10.39 2.00 -13.40
CA ASP A 147 -9.74 2.06 -14.72
C ASP A 147 -8.34 1.42 -14.75
N LEU A 148 -7.58 1.53 -13.66
CA LEU A 148 -6.24 0.97 -13.53
C LEU A 148 -6.23 -0.50 -13.05
N TRP A 149 -7.40 -1.12 -12.84
CA TRP A 149 -7.46 -2.53 -12.45
C TRP A 149 -6.80 -3.48 -13.46
N PRO A 150 -7.05 -3.38 -14.78
CA PRO A 150 -6.37 -4.22 -15.77
C PRO A 150 -4.84 -4.07 -15.72
N ALA A 151 -4.34 -2.84 -15.50
CA ALA A 151 -2.92 -2.55 -15.36
C ALA A 151 -2.34 -3.23 -14.11
N LEU A 152 -2.93 -3.01 -12.93
CA LEU A 152 -2.50 -3.68 -11.69
C LEU A 152 -2.48 -5.20 -11.83
N LYS A 153 -3.52 -5.77 -12.45
CA LYS A 153 -3.59 -7.23 -12.68
C LYS A 153 -2.47 -7.72 -13.58
N GLY A 154 -2.18 -7.01 -14.68
CA GLY A 154 -1.08 -7.33 -15.59
C GLY A 154 0.28 -7.26 -14.90
N GLU A 155 0.51 -6.18 -14.15
CA GLU A 155 1.75 -5.96 -13.41
C GLU A 155 1.96 -7.03 -12.33
N LEU A 156 0.92 -7.40 -11.58
CA LEU A 156 1.02 -8.47 -10.58
C LEU A 156 1.42 -9.82 -11.21
N LEU A 157 0.87 -10.15 -12.39
CA LEU A 157 1.24 -11.38 -13.11
C LEU A 157 2.68 -11.33 -13.62
N THR A 158 3.12 -10.20 -14.15
CA THR A 158 4.50 -10.00 -14.62
C THR A 158 5.48 -10.05 -13.45
N PHE A 159 5.14 -9.42 -12.34
CA PHE A 159 5.93 -9.40 -11.12
C PHE A 159 6.20 -10.81 -10.57
N ARG A 160 5.18 -11.67 -10.54
CA ARG A 160 5.31 -13.08 -10.14
C ARG A 160 6.29 -13.86 -11.01
N ARG A 161 6.22 -13.66 -12.33
CA ARG A 161 7.17 -14.31 -13.26
C ARG A 161 8.60 -13.90 -12.95
N LYS A 162 8.86 -12.61 -12.68
CA LYS A 162 10.19 -12.09 -12.31
C LYS A 162 10.72 -12.72 -11.02
N ILE A 163 9.89 -12.88 -9.98
CA ILE A 163 10.31 -13.55 -8.73
C ILE A 163 10.71 -14.99 -9.01
N ASN A 164 9.85 -15.75 -9.69
CA ASN A 164 10.11 -17.17 -9.98
C ASN A 164 11.41 -17.37 -10.77
N LEU A 165 11.67 -16.52 -11.76
CA LEU A 165 12.91 -16.52 -12.54
C LEU A 165 14.15 -16.15 -11.72
N LYS A 166 14.05 -15.25 -10.74
CA LYS A 166 15.17 -14.94 -9.84
C LYS A 166 15.49 -16.08 -8.87
N THR A 167 14.47 -16.84 -8.46
CA THR A 167 14.63 -17.97 -7.53
C THR A 167 15.02 -19.28 -8.21
N ALA A 168 14.77 -19.41 -9.51
CA ALA A 168 15.25 -20.51 -10.33
C ALA A 168 16.63 -20.10 -10.90
N HIS A 169 17.70 -20.80 -10.52
CA HIS A 169 19.02 -20.53 -11.10
C HIS A 169 18.98 -20.72 -12.64
N ASP A 170 19.63 -19.78 -13.33
CA ASP A 170 19.90 -19.67 -14.78
C ASP A 170 18.77 -19.21 -15.73
N SER A 171 18.98 -17.95 -16.19
CA SER A 171 18.79 -17.45 -17.58
C SER A 171 17.37 -17.05 -18.04
N TYR A 172 17.09 -16.11 -18.96
CA TYR A 172 17.84 -15.42 -20.02
C TYR A 172 17.32 -13.95 -20.21
N GLU A 173 18.18 -13.15 -20.81
CA GLU A 173 18.04 -11.79 -21.38
C GLU A 173 16.66 -11.32 -21.89
N HIS A 174 16.38 -10.04 -21.63
CA HIS A 174 15.46 -9.13 -22.32
C HIS A 174 13.94 -9.33 -22.20
N TRP A 175 13.35 -8.94 -21.07
CA TRP A 175 11.96 -8.47 -21.07
C TRP A 175 11.93 -7.00 -21.54
N ARG A 176 11.49 -6.74 -22.78
CA ARG A 176 11.19 -5.39 -23.28
C ARG A 176 9.68 -5.22 -23.40
N GLU A 177 9.09 -4.65 -22.36
CA GLU A 177 7.86 -3.86 -22.35
C GLU A 177 7.84 -3.17 -20.98
N ALA A 178 7.38 -1.91 -20.92
CA ALA A 178 7.63 -1.01 -19.80
C ALA A 178 7.25 -1.64 -18.44
N ASP A 179 8.29 -2.00 -17.68
CA ASP A 179 8.26 -3.03 -16.65
C ASP A 179 7.89 -2.41 -15.31
N HIS A 180 6.68 -1.86 -15.24
CA HIS A 180 6.22 -1.09 -14.10
C HIS A 180 5.67 -2.01 -13.00
N ASP A 181 6.18 -1.88 -11.77
CA ASP A 181 5.70 -2.61 -10.59
C ASP A 181 5.03 -1.65 -9.57
N ASP A 182 4.83 -0.38 -9.92
CA ASP A 182 4.42 0.70 -9.01
C ASP A 182 3.02 0.48 -8.44
N LEU A 183 2.02 0.09 -9.25
CA LEU A 183 0.67 -0.18 -8.73
C LEU A 183 0.70 -1.40 -7.80
N VAL A 184 1.52 -2.41 -8.11
CA VAL A 184 1.71 -3.59 -7.26
C VAL A 184 2.30 -3.17 -5.91
N LEU A 185 3.36 -2.36 -5.91
CA LEU A 185 4.02 -1.89 -4.69
C LEU A 185 3.12 -0.99 -3.86
N ALA A 186 2.45 -0.01 -4.47
CA ALA A 186 1.50 0.87 -3.79
C ALA A 186 0.37 0.07 -3.14
N THR A 187 -0.17 -0.94 -3.84
CA THR A 187 -1.23 -1.81 -3.31
C THR A 187 -0.70 -2.73 -2.22
N ALA A 188 0.49 -3.29 -2.38
CA ALA A 188 1.15 -4.14 -1.40
C ALA A 188 1.43 -3.42 -0.08
N LEU A 189 1.87 -2.16 -0.11
CA LEU A 189 2.03 -1.33 1.09
C LEU A 189 0.72 -1.16 1.85
N ALA A 190 -0.36 -0.82 1.14
CA ALA A 190 -1.68 -0.66 1.74
C ALA A 190 -2.20 -1.97 2.36
N CYS A 191 -2.09 -3.08 1.62
CA CYS A 191 -2.49 -4.41 2.08
C CYS A 191 -1.66 -4.89 3.28
N TRP A 192 -0.34 -4.67 3.28
CA TRP A 192 0.53 -5.05 4.39
C TRP A 192 0.16 -4.34 5.68
N GLN A 193 -0.03 -3.01 5.63
CA GLN A 193 -0.40 -2.25 6.81
C GLN A 193 -1.83 -2.59 7.30
N ALA A 194 -2.77 -2.85 6.37
CA ALA A 194 -4.13 -3.27 6.71
C ALA A 194 -4.17 -4.67 7.36
N THR A 195 -3.42 -5.64 6.82
CA THR A 195 -3.38 -7.01 7.35
C THR A 195 -2.63 -7.10 8.68
N ARG A 196 -1.53 -6.36 8.85
CA ARG A 196 -0.80 -6.31 10.14
C ARG A 196 -1.71 -5.88 11.29
N ARG A 197 -2.61 -4.92 11.07
CA ARG A 197 -3.60 -4.50 12.08
C ARG A 197 -4.66 -5.55 12.37
N ARG A 198 -4.94 -6.49 11.46
CA ARG A 198 -5.79 -7.65 11.76
C ARG A 198 -5.08 -8.59 12.73
N GLY A 199 -3.81 -8.89 12.48
CA GLY A 199 -3.00 -9.80 13.31
C GLY A 199 -2.71 -9.28 14.72
N GLN A 200 -2.81 -7.96 14.96
CA GLN A 200 -2.68 -7.38 16.31
C GLN A 200 -3.91 -7.60 17.20
N ASN A 201 -5.06 -8.02 16.64
CA ASN A 201 -6.17 -8.56 17.43
C ASN A 201 -5.86 -10.02 17.77
N LYS A 202 -5.06 -10.24 18.82
CA LYS A 202 -4.68 -11.57 19.33
C LYS A 202 -5.87 -12.55 19.36
N LEU A 203 -5.60 -13.81 19.00
CA LEU A 203 -6.39 -14.98 19.39
C LEU A 203 -6.78 -14.86 20.87
N ARG A 204 -8.07 -14.66 21.13
CA ARG A 204 -8.63 -14.86 22.47
C ARG A 204 -9.02 -16.32 22.57
N ILE A 205 -8.24 -17.10 23.30
CA ILE A 205 -8.71 -18.40 23.80
C ILE A 205 -9.81 -18.07 24.81
N ILE A 206 -11.07 -18.35 24.46
CA ILE A 206 -12.18 -18.31 25.40
C ILE A 206 -12.16 -19.67 26.12
N ARG A 207 -12.05 -19.65 27.45
CA ARG A 207 -12.30 -20.82 28.30
C ARG A 207 -13.76 -20.83 28.70
#